data_AF-A0A815CMT7-F1
#
_entry.id   AF-A0A815CMT7-F1
#
_cell.length_a   1.000
_cell.length_b   1.000
_cell.length_c   1.000
_cell.angle_alpha   90.00
_cell.angle_beta   90.00
_cell.angle_gamma   90.00
#
_symmetry.space_group_name_H-M   'P 1'
#
loop_
_entity.id
_entity.type
_entity.pdbx_description
1 polymer ?
#
loop_
_entity_poly.entity_id
_entity_poly.type
_entity_poly.pdbx_seq_one_letter_code
_entity_poly.pdbx_strand_id
1 'polypeptide(L)'
;MLIIKFIVISTIIYYTESTVYDITTSSSNWQSILSNLKPGDIAIMHQGTYTTSGSGYFQLTLNGQLTQPIIIQGAPNEARPIIENPNSSPDAQNILNIQGSNFMLKHLAFTKGSRGIRIGPAATFNAIFDDLYIFDTATTAFAANDPGNEYYNITLRNTEIKTTNTFGGFRPGFQVKPGSYNVMIRNNACYKVAGPCILVYDDYNRGRNFIVGYQIYNNAVNGPIDASGIQSTGTFNVERNVFFDPNKMDLYPAVGSPLINAGVHIDSQLVTYDFNGKSRSNSKPSVGAYEYSTEVNPGCKINSSFKCGSSTAITTNYSV
;
A
#
# COMPACT_ATOMS: atom_id res chain seq x y z
N MET A 1 39.70 -27.98 47.03
CA MET A 1 39.68 -26.81 46.12
C MET A 1 38.88 -27.20 44.88
N LEU A 2 37.62 -26.76 44.80
CA LEU A 2 36.67 -27.18 43.76
C LEU A 2 36.83 -26.23 42.54
N ILE A 3 37.32 -26.73 41.41
CA ILE A 3 37.49 -25.95 40.18
C ILE A 3 36.17 -25.99 39.40
N ILE A 4 35.41 -24.90 39.47
CA ILE A 4 34.22 -24.70 38.63
C ILE A 4 34.69 -24.22 37.25
N LYS A 5 34.56 -25.09 36.23
CA LYS A 5 34.76 -24.71 34.83
C LYS A 5 33.53 -23.97 34.33
N PHE A 6 33.65 -22.67 34.11
CA PHE A 6 32.66 -21.90 33.35
C PHE A 6 32.78 -22.26 31.86
N ILE A 7 31.72 -22.85 31.31
CA ILE A 7 31.54 -23.00 29.86
C ILE A 7 30.85 -21.72 29.38
N VAL A 8 31.60 -20.86 28.69
CA VAL A 8 31.01 -19.72 27.97
C VAL A 8 30.48 -20.25 26.64
N ILE A 9 29.16 -20.37 26.53
CA ILE A 9 28.48 -20.63 25.25
C ILE A 9 28.37 -19.26 24.57
N SER A 10 29.34 -18.93 23.71
CA SER A 10 29.25 -17.76 22.84
C SER A 10 28.30 -18.09 21.69
N THR A 11 27.07 -17.61 21.76
CA THR A 11 26.14 -17.61 20.62
C THR A 11 26.70 -16.68 19.55
N ILE A 12 27.20 -17.23 18.44
CA ILE A 12 27.61 -16.43 17.28
C ILE A 12 26.33 -15.95 16.59
N ILE A 13 26.02 -14.66 16.74
CA ILE A 13 24.96 -14.00 15.98
C ILE A 13 25.56 -13.62 14.63
N TYR A 14 25.22 -14.37 13.58
CA TYR A 14 25.52 -13.97 12.21
C TYR A 14 24.53 -12.88 11.80
N TYR A 15 24.98 -11.63 11.75
CA TYR A 15 24.25 -10.57 11.07
C TYR A 15 24.41 -10.79 9.56
N THR A 16 23.32 -11.07 8.85
CA THR A 16 23.34 -10.99 7.38
C THR A 16 23.47 -9.54 6.99
N GLU A 17 24.50 -9.20 6.21
CA GLU A 17 24.67 -7.85 5.65
C GLU A 17 23.49 -7.54 4.73
N SER A 18 22.93 -6.34 4.90
CA SER A 18 21.90 -5.77 4.02
C SER A 18 22.54 -5.43 2.67
N THR A 19 21.95 -5.90 1.57
CA THR A 19 22.37 -5.55 0.21
C THR A 19 21.40 -4.55 -0.42
N VAL A 20 21.95 -3.52 -1.07
CA VAL A 20 21.17 -2.58 -1.90
C VAL A 20 21.31 -2.96 -3.37
N TYR A 21 20.18 -3.12 -4.04
CA TYR A 21 20.09 -3.45 -5.47
C TYR A 21 19.53 -2.26 -6.25
N ASP A 22 20.32 -1.65 -7.12
CA ASP A 22 19.84 -0.65 -8.09
C ASP A 22 19.37 -1.34 -9.38
N ILE A 23 18.08 -1.22 -9.67
CA ILE A 23 17.40 -1.92 -10.76
C ILE A 23 16.88 -0.88 -11.76
N THR A 24 17.35 -0.95 -13.00
CA THR A 24 16.85 -0.10 -14.11
C THR A 24 16.07 -0.95 -15.11
N THR A 25 15.40 -0.34 -16.10
CA THR A 25 14.73 -1.08 -17.17
C THR A 25 15.68 -1.91 -18.05
N SER A 26 16.99 -1.65 -17.98
CA SER A 26 18.02 -2.46 -18.65
C SER A 26 18.38 -3.75 -17.89
N SER A 27 17.97 -3.86 -16.62
CA SER A 27 18.18 -5.03 -15.78
C SER A 27 17.26 -6.18 -16.21
N SER A 28 17.67 -6.97 -17.20
CA SER A 28 16.87 -8.08 -17.76
C SER A 28 16.51 -9.17 -16.74
N ASN A 29 17.25 -9.26 -15.63
CA ASN A 29 17.03 -10.20 -14.53
C ASN A 29 16.28 -9.60 -13.33
N TRP A 30 15.63 -8.43 -13.45
CA TRP A 30 14.97 -7.74 -12.33
C TRP A 30 14.01 -8.64 -11.52
N GLN A 31 13.21 -9.49 -12.20
CA GLN A 31 12.30 -10.42 -11.50
C GLN A 31 13.09 -11.40 -10.62
N SER A 32 14.23 -11.89 -11.11
CA SER A 32 15.11 -12.79 -10.35
C SER A 32 15.76 -12.07 -9.16
N ILE A 33 16.15 -10.81 -9.32
CA ILE A 33 16.68 -10.01 -8.20
C ILE A 33 15.62 -9.92 -7.09
N LEU A 34 14.40 -9.50 -7.43
CA LEU A 34 13.32 -9.36 -6.45
C LEU A 34 12.94 -10.69 -5.77
N SER A 35 12.98 -11.81 -6.50
CA SER A 35 12.68 -13.13 -5.96
C SER A 35 13.74 -13.68 -5.00
N ASN A 36 14.94 -13.10 -4.95
CA ASN A 36 16.07 -13.59 -4.15
C ASN A 36 16.47 -12.67 -2.99
N LEU A 37 15.68 -11.62 -2.71
CA LEU A 37 15.93 -10.70 -1.60
C LEU A 37 15.91 -11.44 -0.25
N LYS A 38 16.83 -11.05 0.64
CA LYS A 38 17.04 -11.58 1.98
C LYS A 38 16.68 -10.54 3.05
N PRO A 39 16.47 -10.93 4.32
CA PRO A 39 16.26 -9.99 5.41
C PRO A 39 17.26 -8.83 5.40
N GLY A 40 16.72 -7.61 5.40
CA GLY A 40 17.49 -6.36 5.38
C GLY A 40 17.79 -5.83 3.97
N ASP A 41 17.60 -6.61 2.91
CA ASP A 41 17.87 -6.14 1.54
C ASP A 41 16.90 -5.03 1.10
N ILE A 42 17.43 -4.12 0.27
CA ILE A 42 16.70 -3.01 -0.34
C ILE A 42 16.83 -3.09 -1.85
N ALA A 43 15.71 -3.23 -2.56
CA ALA A 43 15.66 -3.07 -4.02
C ALA A 43 15.14 -1.67 -4.36
N ILE A 44 15.94 -0.91 -5.11
CA ILE A 44 15.60 0.42 -5.64
C ILE A 44 15.32 0.27 -7.13
N MET A 45 14.07 0.49 -7.53
CA MET A 45 13.64 0.43 -8.92
C MET A 45 13.56 1.84 -9.50
N HIS A 46 14.37 2.14 -10.50
CA HIS A 46 14.34 3.42 -11.21
C HIS A 46 13.14 3.54 -12.14
N GLN A 47 12.76 4.77 -12.48
CA GLN A 47 11.64 5.04 -13.36
C GLN A 47 11.70 4.25 -14.67
N GLY A 48 10.53 3.79 -15.10
CA GLY A 48 10.36 3.02 -16.33
C GLY A 48 9.34 1.92 -16.17
N THR A 49 9.11 1.16 -17.24
CA THR A 49 8.15 0.06 -17.27
C THR A 49 8.87 -1.28 -17.21
N TYR A 50 8.50 -2.10 -16.24
CA TYR A 50 8.98 -3.45 -15.97
C TYR A 50 7.87 -4.44 -16.30
N THR A 51 7.85 -4.90 -17.56
CA THR A 51 6.85 -5.85 -18.01
C THR A 51 7.19 -7.25 -17.50
N THR A 52 6.25 -7.86 -16.79
CA THR A 52 6.35 -9.27 -16.37
C THR A 52 6.31 -10.19 -17.59
N SER A 53 6.84 -11.40 -17.47
CA SER A 53 6.92 -12.36 -18.59
C SER A 53 5.58 -12.73 -19.24
N GLY A 54 4.43 -12.40 -18.63
CA GLY A 54 3.09 -12.58 -19.22
C GLY A 54 2.58 -14.02 -19.28
N SER A 55 3.48 -15.00 -19.31
CA SER A 55 3.19 -16.44 -19.36
C SER A 55 3.53 -17.11 -18.02
N GLY A 56 2.99 -16.61 -16.90
CA GLY A 56 3.21 -17.19 -15.59
C GLY A 56 2.80 -16.29 -14.42
N TYR A 57 2.70 -16.87 -13.23
CA TYR A 57 2.52 -16.13 -11.98
C TYR A 57 3.81 -15.37 -11.65
N PHE A 58 3.81 -14.04 -11.75
CA PHE A 58 4.84 -13.29 -11.04
C PHE A 58 4.51 -13.33 -9.56
N GLN A 59 5.33 -14.05 -8.80
CA GLN A 59 5.14 -14.28 -7.38
C GLN A 59 6.41 -13.94 -6.61
N LEU A 60 6.26 -13.21 -5.51
CA LEU A 60 7.33 -12.94 -4.56
C LEU A 60 7.02 -13.61 -3.22
N THR A 61 8.01 -14.28 -2.65
CA THR A 61 7.97 -14.75 -1.26
C THR A 61 9.03 -13.97 -0.49
N LEU A 62 8.61 -12.94 0.24
CA LEU A 62 9.51 -12.04 0.96
C LEU A 62 9.46 -12.37 2.44
N ASN A 63 10.54 -12.88 3.00
CA ASN A 63 10.66 -13.19 4.43
C ASN A 63 11.78 -12.37 5.05
N GLY A 64 11.49 -11.13 5.43
CA GLY A 64 12.38 -10.32 6.23
C GLY A 64 12.28 -10.65 7.72
N GLN A 65 12.96 -9.86 8.53
CA GLN A 65 12.86 -9.88 9.99
C GLN A 65 12.30 -8.54 10.50
N LEU A 66 11.72 -8.51 11.70
CA LEU A 66 11.18 -7.27 12.28
C LEU A 66 12.21 -6.13 12.33
N THR A 67 13.47 -6.44 12.63
CA THR A 67 14.59 -5.49 12.68
C THR A 67 15.34 -5.36 11.35
N GLN A 68 15.04 -6.21 10.38
CA GLN A 68 15.67 -6.24 9.05
C GLN A 68 14.60 -6.58 7.99
N PRO A 69 13.63 -5.69 7.75
CA PRO A 69 12.60 -5.94 6.76
C PRO A 69 13.21 -5.95 5.35
N ILE A 70 12.56 -6.64 4.42
CA ILE A 70 12.87 -6.52 2.99
C ILE A 70 12.16 -5.28 2.44
N ILE A 71 12.86 -4.42 1.71
CA ILE A 71 12.27 -3.21 1.12
C ILE A 71 12.37 -3.28 -0.40
N ILE A 72 11.25 -3.11 -1.09
CA ILE A 72 11.21 -2.86 -2.54
C ILE A 72 10.62 -1.47 -2.74
N GLN A 73 11.39 -0.55 -3.30
CA GLN A 73 10.96 0.83 -3.47
C GLN A 73 11.28 1.42 -4.84
N GLY A 74 10.47 2.38 -5.29
CA GLY A 74 10.85 3.25 -6.39
C GLY A 74 11.98 4.21 -6.00
N ALA A 75 12.83 4.57 -6.96
CA ALA A 75 13.91 5.53 -6.76
C ALA A 75 13.37 6.90 -6.33
N PRO A 76 14.00 7.56 -5.33
CA PRO A 76 13.55 8.85 -4.85
C PRO A 76 13.72 9.93 -5.92
N ASN A 77 12.78 10.87 -5.98
CA ASN A 77 12.74 12.00 -6.92
C ASN A 77 12.56 11.59 -8.40
N GLU A 78 12.15 10.36 -8.64
CA GLU A 78 11.78 9.88 -9.98
C GLU A 78 10.27 9.66 -10.07
N ALA A 79 9.77 9.46 -11.30
CA ALA A 79 8.42 8.94 -11.46
C ALA A 79 8.36 7.49 -10.95
N ARG A 80 7.21 7.06 -10.41
CA ARG A 80 7.04 5.69 -9.92
C ARG A 80 7.38 4.68 -11.04
N PRO A 81 8.28 3.70 -10.81
CA PRO A 81 8.45 2.59 -11.72
C PRO A 81 7.13 1.80 -11.86
N ILE A 82 6.81 1.39 -13.08
CA ILE A 82 5.58 0.69 -13.42
C ILE A 82 5.88 -0.79 -13.58
N ILE A 83 5.35 -1.64 -12.70
CA ILE A 83 5.31 -3.08 -12.91
C ILE A 83 4.05 -3.40 -13.72
N GLU A 84 4.24 -3.97 -14.90
CA GLU A 84 3.18 -4.16 -15.88
C GLU A 84 2.94 -5.64 -16.17
N ASN A 85 1.68 -6.07 -16.14
CA ASN A 85 1.31 -7.33 -16.78
C ASN A 85 1.02 -7.07 -18.27
N PRO A 86 1.62 -7.80 -19.23
CA PRO A 86 1.39 -7.53 -20.64
C PRO A 86 -0.08 -7.75 -21.08
N ASN A 87 -0.87 -8.50 -20.31
CA ASN A 87 -2.27 -8.79 -20.59
C ASN A 87 -3.20 -7.93 -19.72
N SER A 88 -4.20 -7.29 -20.32
CA SER A 88 -5.19 -6.45 -19.63
C SER A 88 -6.57 -7.11 -19.51
N SER A 89 -6.68 -8.44 -19.70
CA SER A 89 -7.94 -9.20 -19.64
C SER A 89 -8.29 -9.62 -18.20
N PRO A 90 -9.58 -9.81 -17.84
CA PRO A 90 -9.95 -10.40 -16.56
C PRO A 90 -9.43 -11.83 -16.38
N ASP A 91 -9.18 -12.55 -17.48
CA ASP A 91 -8.60 -13.90 -17.51
C ASP A 91 -7.07 -13.88 -17.47
N ALA A 92 -6.45 -12.70 -17.47
CA ALA A 92 -5.01 -12.57 -17.27
C ALA A 92 -4.59 -13.03 -15.87
N GLN A 93 -3.30 -13.23 -15.69
CA GLN A 93 -2.73 -13.37 -14.34
C GLN A 93 -2.75 -12.04 -13.59
N ASN A 94 -2.62 -12.11 -12.26
CA ASN A 94 -2.39 -10.90 -11.45
C ASN A 94 -1.05 -10.26 -11.83
N ILE A 95 -0.86 -8.96 -11.60
CA ILE A 95 0.43 -8.31 -11.84
C ILE A 95 1.47 -8.85 -10.86
N LEU A 96 1.11 -8.91 -9.58
CA LEU A 96 1.95 -9.44 -8.51
C LEU A 96 1.13 -10.31 -7.57
N ASN A 97 1.61 -11.52 -7.31
CA ASN A 97 1.24 -12.30 -6.15
C ASN A 97 2.37 -12.17 -5.11
N ILE A 98 2.04 -11.94 -3.85
CA ILE A 98 3.05 -11.70 -2.83
C ILE A 98 2.67 -12.39 -1.53
N GLN A 99 3.67 -12.95 -0.86
CA GLN A 99 3.50 -13.61 0.42
C GLN A 99 4.74 -13.48 1.30
N GLY A 100 4.63 -13.87 2.56
CA GLY A 100 5.73 -13.92 3.52
C GLY A 100 5.59 -12.91 4.64
N SER A 101 6.68 -12.43 5.21
CA SER A 101 6.65 -11.56 6.39
C SER A 101 7.69 -10.46 6.42
N ASN A 102 7.40 -9.39 7.16
CA ASN A 102 8.31 -8.27 7.42
C ASN A 102 8.89 -7.66 6.14
N PHE A 103 8.03 -7.09 5.30
CA PHE A 103 8.45 -6.45 4.06
C PHE A 103 7.69 -5.15 3.80
N MET A 104 8.27 -4.29 2.96
CA MET A 104 7.66 -3.05 2.49
C MET A 104 7.74 -2.94 0.96
N LEU A 105 6.62 -2.58 0.34
CA LEU A 105 6.55 -2.08 -1.03
C LEU A 105 6.23 -0.58 -0.98
N LYS A 106 7.07 0.25 -1.61
CA LYS A 106 6.93 1.71 -1.53
C LYS A 106 7.13 2.42 -2.87
N HIS A 107 6.33 3.43 -3.18
CA HIS A 107 6.58 4.31 -4.33
C HIS A 107 6.64 3.55 -5.68
N LEU A 108 5.74 2.58 -5.88
CA LEU A 108 5.66 1.76 -7.09
C LEU A 108 4.31 1.94 -7.78
N ALA A 109 4.27 1.70 -9.08
CA ALA A 109 3.04 1.66 -9.85
C ALA A 109 2.78 0.26 -10.44
N PHE A 110 1.51 -0.12 -10.56
CA PHE A 110 1.07 -1.43 -11.03
C PHE A 110 -0.07 -1.25 -12.03
N THR A 111 0.07 -1.81 -13.24
CA THR A 111 -0.99 -1.72 -14.26
C THR A 111 -1.26 -3.00 -15.05
N LYS A 112 -2.48 -3.06 -15.63
CA LYS A 112 -3.05 -4.20 -16.37
C LYS A 112 -3.29 -5.42 -15.46
N GLY A 113 -3.25 -6.63 -16.02
CA GLY A 113 -3.51 -7.88 -15.31
C GLY A 113 -4.95 -8.04 -14.84
N SER A 114 -5.24 -9.21 -14.26
CA SER A 114 -6.54 -9.45 -13.62
C SER A 114 -6.65 -8.67 -12.32
N ARG A 115 -5.71 -8.87 -11.39
CA ARG A 115 -5.59 -8.05 -10.16
C ARG A 115 -4.26 -7.33 -10.15
N GLY A 116 -4.20 -6.23 -9.42
CA GLY A 116 -2.93 -5.52 -9.19
C GLY A 116 -2.00 -6.35 -8.30
N ILE A 117 -2.25 -6.30 -6.99
CA ILE A 117 -1.51 -7.06 -5.99
C ILE A 117 -2.45 -8.06 -5.31
N ARG A 118 -2.08 -9.33 -5.27
CA ARG A 118 -2.76 -10.35 -4.48
C ARG A 118 -1.82 -10.86 -3.38
N ILE A 119 -2.23 -10.71 -2.13
CA ILE A 119 -1.58 -11.38 -1.01
C ILE A 119 -2.03 -12.84 -0.96
N GLY A 120 -1.07 -13.77 -0.96
CA GLY A 120 -1.28 -15.21 -1.07
C GLY A 120 -0.32 -15.84 -2.09
N PRO A 121 -0.29 -17.18 -2.21
CA PRO A 121 -1.21 -18.16 -1.62
C PRO A 121 -0.82 -18.70 -0.23
N ALA A 122 0.11 -18.09 0.49
CA ALA A 122 0.43 -18.45 1.88
C ALA A 122 0.12 -17.30 2.86
N ALA A 123 0.22 -17.60 4.16
CA ALA A 123 0.08 -16.60 5.22
C ALA A 123 1.04 -15.42 5.00
N THR A 124 0.56 -14.22 5.29
CA THR A 124 1.33 -12.98 5.13
C THR A 124 1.15 -12.07 6.31
N PHE A 125 2.23 -11.54 6.86
CA PHE A 125 2.14 -10.67 8.03
C PHE A 125 3.26 -9.65 8.18
N ASN A 126 3.01 -8.57 8.93
CA ASN A 126 3.95 -7.46 9.10
C ASN A 126 4.37 -6.86 7.76
N ALA A 127 3.40 -6.58 6.88
CA ALA A 127 3.66 -6.06 5.54
C ALA A 127 3.16 -4.63 5.38
N ILE A 128 3.95 -3.77 4.73
CA ILE A 128 3.60 -2.38 4.47
C ILE A 128 3.54 -2.14 2.96
N PHE A 129 2.45 -1.55 2.50
CA PHE A 129 2.24 -1.08 1.15
C PHE A 129 2.00 0.42 1.22
N ASP A 130 2.97 1.21 0.73
CA ASP A 130 3.03 2.66 0.94
C ASP A 130 3.21 3.39 -0.39
N ASP A 131 2.49 4.48 -0.62
CA ASP A 131 2.68 5.34 -1.81
C ASP A 131 2.61 4.56 -3.15
N LEU A 132 1.69 3.59 -3.23
CA LEU A 132 1.50 2.80 -4.44
C LEU A 132 0.52 3.46 -5.40
N TYR A 133 0.63 3.15 -6.69
CA TYR A 133 -0.38 3.51 -7.69
C TYR A 133 -0.82 2.29 -8.49
N ILE A 134 -2.03 1.80 -8.24
CA ILE A 134 -2.58 0.63 -8.90
C ILE A 134 -3.68 1.08 -9.87
N PHE A 135 -3.51 0.83 -11.16
CA PHE A 135 -4.43 1.37 -12.15
C PHE A 135 -4.65 0.50 -13.38
N ASP A 136 -5.81 0.68 -14.02
CA ASP A 136 -6.21 -0.03 -15.23
C ASP A 136 -6.13 -1.57 -15.07
N THR A 137 -6.51 -2.07 -13.89
CA THR A 137 -6.60 -3.50 -13.61
C THR A 137 -7.96 -4.04 -14.06
N ALA A 138 -8.01 -5.24 -14.64
CA ALA A 138 -9.26 -5.80 -15.15
C ALA A 138 -10.27 -6.18 -14.04
N THR A 139 -9.80 -6.42 -12.81
CA THR A 139 -10.64 -6.75 -11.65
C THR A 139 -10.26 -5.92 -10.40
N THR A 140 -9.89 -6.56 -9.28
CA THR A 140 -9.55 -5.91 -8.01
C THR A 140 -8.12 -5.40 -7.99
N ALA A 141 -7.90 -4.17 -7.52
CA ALA A 141 -6.56 -3.59 -7.46
C ALA A 141 -5.68 -4.28 -6.40
N PHE A 142 -6.20 -4.49 -5.18
CA PHE A 142 -5.50 -5.16 -4.10
C PHE A 142 -6.39 -6.21 -3.44
N ALA A 143 -5.91 -7.44 -3.26
CA ALA A 143 -6.70 -8.52 -2.68
C ALA A 143 -5.92 -9.32 -1.64
N ALA A 144 -6.51 -9.52 -0.47
CA ALA A 144 -6.13 -10.53 0.52
C ALA A 144 -7.33 -11.48 0.65
N ASN A 145 -7.39 -12.52 -0.18
CA ASN A 145 -8.64 -13.25 -0.43
C ASN A 145 -8.53 -14.76 -0.70
N ASP A 146 -7.37 -15.37 -0.45
CA ASP A 146 -7.22 -16.82 -0.62
C ASP A 146 -7.78 -17.55 0.60
N PRO A 147 -8.75 -18.48 0.40
CA PRO A 147 -9.36 -19.22 1.50
C PRO A 147 -8.33 -20.00 2.32
N GLY A 148 -8.47 -19.99 3.64
CA GLY A 148 -7.65 -20.79 4.57
C GLY A 148 -6.30 -20.17 4.95
N ASN A 149 -5.96 -18.99 4.41
CA ASN A 149 -4.75 -18.26 4.76
C ASN A 149 -5.02 -17.14 5.77
N GLU A 150 -3.96 -16.76 6.50
CA GLU A 150 -4.00 -15.63 7.43
C GLU A 150 -3.25 -14.41 6.88
N TYR A 151 -3.83 -13.22 7.06
CA TYR A 151 -3.26 -11.96 6.63
C TYR A 151 -3.31 -10.95 7.78
N TYR A 152 -2.19 -10.64 8.42
CA TYR A 152 -2.25 -9.82 9.63
C TYR A 152 -1.11 -8.84 9.87
N ASN A 153 -1.40 -7.79 10.63
CA ASN A 153 -0.47 -6.65 10.77
C ASN A 153 -0.06 -6.09 9.40
N ILE A 154 -1.05 -5.83 8.55
CA ILE A 154 -0.87 -5.31 7.20
C ILE A 154 -1.21 -3.83 7.20
N THR A 155 -0.33 -2.99 6.64
CA THR A 155 -0.61 -1.56 6.47
C THR A 155 -0.70 -1.23 4.98
N LEU A 156 -1.82 -0.66 4.56
CA LEU A 156 -2.11 -0.14 3.24
C LEU A 156 -2.26 1.38 3.37
N ARG A 157 -1.25 2.14 2.95
CA ARG A 157 -1.26 3.59 3.14
C ARG A 157 -0.80 4.39 1.93
N ASN A 158 -1.27 5.64 1.86
CA ASN A 158 -0.89 6.62 0.86
C ASN A 158 -1.05 6.12 -0.60
N THR A 159 -1.92 5.13 -0.82
CA THR A 159 -2.03 4.39 -2.08
C THR A 159 -3.15 4.93 -2.94
N GLU A 160 -2.92 4.94 -4.24
CA GLU A 160 -3.85 5.30 -5.28
C GLU A 160 -4.42 4.07 -5.98
N ILE A 161 -5.73 4.08 -6.18
CA ILE A 161 -6.42 3.14 -7.03
C ILE A 161 -7.26 3.91 -8.05
N LYS A 162 -6.96 3.68 -9.32
CA LYS A 162 -7.67 4.28 -10.44
C LYS A 162 -8.12 3.23 -11.43
N THR A 163 -9.35 3.32 -11.95
CA THR A 163 -9.81 2.44 -13.02
C THR A 163 -9.63 0.96 -12.65
N THR A 164 -10.46 0.46 -11.73
CA THR A 164 -10.68 -0.98 -11.67
C THR A 164 -11.79 -1.34 -12.65
N ASN A 165 -11.71 -2.54 -13.23
CA ASN A 165 -12.81 -3.16 -13.95
C ASN A 165 -13.18 -2.54 -15.30
N THR A 166 -12.30 -2.67 -16.27
CA THR A 166 -12.62 -2.43 -17.69
C THR A 166 -13.67 -3.40 -18.28
N PHE A 167 -14.25 -4.33 -17.49
CA PHE A 167 -15.08 -5.45 -17.98
C PHE A 167 -16.43 -5.69 -17.24
N GLY A 168 -16.84 -4.84 -16.29
CA GLY A 168 -18.12 -4.96 -15.58
C GLY A 168 -18.13 -5.86 -14.31
N GLY A 169 -19.05 -5.58 -13.37
CA GLY A 169 -19.23 -6.34 -12.11
C GLY A 169 -18.66 -5.69 -10.83
N PHE A 170 -18.89 -6.34 -9.68
CA PHE A 170 -18.53 -5.82 -8.34
C PHE A 170 -17.02 -6.03 -8.04
N ARG A 171 -16.18 -5.03 -8.34
CA ARG A 171 -14.71 -5.13 -8.27
C ARG A 171 -14.12 -4.01 -7.40
N PRO A 172 -13.83 -4.29 -6.13
CA PRO A 172 -13.36 -3.25 -5.22
C PRO A 172 -11.93 -2.81 -5.52
N GLY A 173 -11.54 -1.67 -4.96
CA GLY A 173 -10.13 -1.26 -4.90
C GLY A 173 -9.33 -2.20 -4.02
N PHE A 174 -9.58 -2.14 -2.70
CA PHE A 174 -9.06 -3.06 -1.70
C PHE A 174 -10.11 -4.11 -1.37
N GLN A 175 -9.76 -5.39 -1.49
CA GLN A 175 -10.56 -6.52 -1.03
C GLN A 175 -9.84 -7.22 0.12
N VAL A 176 -10.44 -7.20 1.29
CA VAL A 176 -9.95 -7.89 2.48
C VAL A 176 -11.00 -8.90 2.91
N LYS A 177 -10.61 -10.17 2.93
CA LYS A 177 -11.51 -11.32 3.11
C LYS A 177 -11.11 -12.15 4.35
N PRO A 178 -11.88 -13.20 4.67
CA PRO A 178 -11.63 -14.04 5.84
C PRO A 178 -10.18 -14.49 6.01
N GLY A 179 -9.72 -14.52 7.25
CA GLY A 179 -8.32 -14.73 7.62
C GLY A 179 -7.53 -13.44 7.85
N SER A 180 -8.14 -12.28 7.56
CA SER A 180 -7.49 -10.98 7.74
C SER A 180 -7.78 -10.36 9.12
N TYR A 181 -6.74 -9.99 9.88
CA TYR A 181 -6.87 -9.33 11.19
C TYR A 181 -5.76 -8.31 11.45
N ASN A 182 -6.02 -7.26 12.23
CA ASN A 182 -5.07 -6.15 12.43
C ASN A 182 -4.55 -5.55 11.09
N VAL A 183 -5.47 -5.15 10.21
CA VAL A 183 -5.16 -4.49 8.94
C VAL A 183 -5.47 -2.99 9.06
N MET A 184 -4.54 -2.15 8.65
CA MET A 184 -4.67 -0.69 8.62
C MET A 184 -4.79 -0.23 7.17
N ILE A 185 -5.85 0.52 6.83
CA ILE A 185 -6.06 1.09 5.49
C ILE A 185 -6.27 2.59 5.60
N ARG A 186 -5.22 3.39 5.38
CA ARG A 186 -5.26 4.85 5.64
C ARG A 186 -4.69 5.69 4.52
N ASN A 187 -5.18 6.91 4.35
CA ASN A 187 -4.66 7.90 3.39
C ASN A 187 -4.71 7.43 1.93
N ASN A 188 -5.64 6.56 1.55
CA ASN A 188 -5.72 6.06 0.19
C ASN A 188 -6.74 6.86 -0.64
N ALA A 189 -6.56 6.90 -1.95
CA ALA A 189 -7.49 7.52 -2.87
C ALA A 189 -7.97 6.50 -3.91
N CYS A 190 -9.28 6.30 -3.99
CA CYS A 190 -9.94 5.47 -4.98
C CYS A 190 -10.84 6.34 -5.86
N TYR A 191 -10.60 6.33 -7.16
CA TYR A 191 -11.40 7.10 -8.11
C TYR A 191 -11.61 6.32 -9.41
N LYS A 192 -12.82 6.41 -9.97
CA LYS A 192 -13.22 5.62 -11.15
C LYS A 192 -13.08 4.10 -10.91
N VAL A 193 -13.39 3.66 -9.69
CA VAL A 193 -13.46 2.24 -9.31
C VAL A 193 -14.89 1.76 -9.57
N ALA A 194 -15.07 0.57 -10.15
CA ALA A 194 -16.41 0.06 -10.47
C ALA A 194 -17.15 -0.59 -9.29
N GLY A 195 -16.43 -0.98 -8.24
CA GLY A 195 -16.98 -1.40 -6.94
C GLY A 195 -16.59 -0.43 -5.82
N PRO A 196 -16.76 -0.81 -4.54
CA PRO A 196 -16.36 0.05 -3.42
C PRO A 196 -14.84 0.22 -3.40
N CYS A 197 -14.37 1.34 -2.88
CA CYS A 197 -12.93 1.53 -2.66
C CYS A 197 -12.38 0.44 -1.73
N ILE A 198 -13.12 0.12 -0.66
CA ILE A 198 -12.74 -0.91 0.29
C ILE A 198 -13.92 -1.87 0.46
N LEU A 199 -13.67 -3.16 0.22
CA LEU A 199 -14.58 -4.24 0.54
C LEU A 199 -13.96 -5.09 1.64
N VAL A 200 -14.63 -5.18 2.78
CA VAL A 200 -14.25 -6.07 3.87
C VAL A 200 -15.40 -7.05 4.11
N TYR A 201 -15.19 -8.35 3.93
CA TYR A 201 -16.27 -9.35 4.02
C TYR A 201 -15.98 -10.38 5.11
N ASP A 202 -16.95 -10.69 5.97
CA ASP A 202 -16.80 -11.77 6.97
C ASP A 202 -16.99 -13.18 6.37
N ASP A 203 -16.76 -14.20 7.19
CA ASP A 203 -16.60 -15.60 6.82
C ASP A 203 -17.77 -16.54 7.15
N TYR A 204 -18.96 -16.01 7.46
CA TYR A 204 -20.13 -16.81 7.82
C TYR A 204 -19.86 -17.72 9.04
N ASN A 205 -19.32 -17.16 10.13
CA ASN A 205 -19.07 -17.83 11.42
C ASN A 205 -17.98 -18.92 11.43
N ARG A 206 -16.95 -18.83 10.57
CA ARG A 206 -15.84 -19.82 10.52
C ARG A 206 -14.55 -19.37 11.19
N GLY A 207 -14.52 -18.17 11.77
CA GLY A 207 -13.33 -17.63 12.42
C GLY A 207 -13.38 -16.12 12.54
N ARG A 208 -12.73 -15.57 13.56
CA ARG A 208 -12.81 -14.14 13.87
C ARG A 208 -12.10 -13.31 12.80
N ASN A 209 -12.86 -12.60 11.98
CA ASN A 209 -12.44 -11.27 11.53
C ASN A 209 -12.53 -10.34 12.74
N PHE A 210 -11.54 -10.35 13.62
CA PHE A 210 -11.38 -9.25 14.57
C PHE A 210 -10.93 -8.03 13.77
N ILE A 211 -11.93 -7.28 13.34
CA ILE A 211 -11.76 -5.93 12.81
C ILE A 211 -11.64 -5.00 14.03
N VAL A 212 -10.62 -5.24 14.85
CA VAL A 212 -10.25 -4.43 16.02
C VAL A 212 -8.92 -3.77 15.67
N GLY A 213 -8.90 -2.44 15.67
CA GLY A 213 -7.73 -1.67 15.22
C GLY A 213 -7.69 -1.33 13.73
N TYR A 214 -8.76 -1.64 12.96
CA TYR A 214 -8.89 -1.06 11.62
C TYR A 214 -9.02 0.45 11.74
N GLN A 215 -7.93 1.12 11.44
CA GLN A 215 -7.90 2.55 11.22
C GLN A 215 -8.20 2.81 9.75
N ILE A 216 -9.46 2.61 9.34
CA ILE A 216 -9.93 3.07 8.03
C ILE A 216 -10.28 4.54 8.16
N TYR A 217 -9.26 5.37 8.03
CA TYR A 217 -9.42 6.81 8.07
C TYR A 217 -8.84 7.36 6.78
N ASN A 218 -9.29 8.55 6.39
CA ASN A 218 -8.65 9.31 5.31
C ASN A 218 -8.76 8.74 3.89
N ASN A 219 -9.70 7.84 3.63
CA ASN A 219 -9.84 7.27 2.30
C ASN A 219 -10.80 8.10 1.46
N ALA A 220 -10.34 8.56 0.31
CA ALA A 220 -11.16 9.32 -0.63
C ALA A 220 -11.78 8.38 -1.66
N VAL A 221 -13.11 8.39 -1.79
CA VAL A 221 -13.84 7.44 -2.65
C VAL A 221 -14.74 8.16 -3.65
N ASN A 222 -14.62 7.81 -4.94
CA ASN A 222 -15.53 8.23 -5.99
C ASN A 222 -15.87 7.04 -6.93
N GLY A 223 -17.09 6.48 -6.80
CA GLY A 223 -17.60 5.34 -7.58
C GLY A 223 -19.10 5.07 -7.33
N PRO A 224 -19.81 4.33 -8.21
CA PRO A 224 -21.26 4.13 -8.11
C PRO A 224 -21.66 3.03 -7.10
N ILE A 225 -22.57 3.38 -6.18
CA ILE A 225 -23.43 2.53 -5.29
C ILE A 225 -22.65 1.85 -4.13
N ASP A 226 -22.87 2.03 -2.83
CA ASP A 226 -23.97 2.49 -1.96
C ASP A 226 -23.43 3.33 -0.76
N ALA A 227 -23.54 4.66 -0.85
CA ALA A 227 -23.47 5.64 0.25
C ALA A 227 -22.27 5.68 1.24
N SER A 228 -21.22 4.89 1.08
CA SER A 228 -19.99 5.03 1.91
C SER A 228 -18.67 4.77 1.20
N GLY A 229 -18.67 4.17 -0.01
CA GLY A 229 -17.42 3.77 -0.68
C GLY A 229 -16.66 2.63 0.04
N ILE A 230 -17.22 2.17 1.15
CA ILE A 230 -16.79 1.06 1.98
C ILE A 230 -18.03 0.18 2.14
N GLN A 231 -17.93 -1.09 1.74
CA GLN A 231 -18.94 -2.09 2.04
C GLN A 231 -18.35 -3.10 3.00
N SER A 232 -19.07 -3.37 4.09
CA SER A 232 -18.68 -4.43 4.99
C SER A 232 -19.80 -4.99 5.85
N THR A 233 -19.60 -6.21 6.33
CA THR A 233 -20.43 -6.89 7.33
C THR A 233 -19.95 -6.67 8.78
N GLY A 234 -18.84 -5.95 9.01
CA GLY A 234 -18.35 -5.55 10.35
C GLY A 234 -18.76 -4.13 10.79
N THR A 235 -18.32 -3.69 11.98
CA THR A 235 -18.55 -2.32 12.48
C THR A 235 -17.50 -1.35 11.93
N PHE A 236 -17.92 -0.26 11.30
CA PHE A 236 -17.03 0.79 10.76
C PHE A 236 -17.47 2.18 11.19
N ASN A 237 -16.49 3.05 11.45
CA ASN A 237 -16.72 4.49 11.47
C ASN A 237 -16.51 5.01 10.05
N VAL A 238 -17.60 5.40 9.38
CA VAL A 238 -17.54 6.07 8.07
C VAL A 238 -18.05 7.48 8.23
N GLU A 239 -17.22 8.45 7.87
CA GLU A 239 -17.59 9.86 7.84
C GLU A 239 -18.02 10.26 6.42
N ARG A 240 -19.20 10.89 6.28
CA ARG A 240 -19.75 11.35 4.99
C ARG A 240 -19.44 12.82 4.73
N ASN A 241 -19.45 13.24 3.45
CA ASN A 241 -19.27 14.63 3.02
C ASN A 241 -17.98 15.29 3.54
N VAL A 242 -16.93 14.49 3.66
CA VAL A 242 -15.70 14.92 4.31
C VAL A 242 -14.72 15.66 3.39
N PHE A 243 -14.99 15.69 2.08
CA PHE A 243 -14.14 16.33 1.05
C PHE A 243 -14.89 17.44 0.31
N PHE A 244 -14.15 18.41 -0.22
CA PHE A 244 -14.68 19.61 -0.87
C PHE A 244 -15.47 19.32 -2.15
N ASP A 245 -14.90 18.60 -3.11
CA ASP A 245 -15.59 18.19 -4.36
C ASP A 245 -14.95 16.91 -4.95
N PRO A 246 -15.29 15.72 -4.41
CA PRO A 246 -14.68 14.47 -4.85
C PRO A 246 -15.00 14.11 -6.31
N ASN A 247 -16.09 14.63 -6.87
CA ASN A 247 -16.44 14.44 -8.28
C ASN A 247 -15.47 15.13 -9.23
N LYS A 248 -14.82 16.21 -8.77
CA LYS A 248 -13.78 16.94 -9.51
C LYS A 248 -12.37 16.63 -9.03
N MET A 249 -12.17 15.51 -8.33
CA MET A 249 -10.87 15.12 -7.76
C MET A 249 -10.33 16.11 -6.72
N ASP A 250 -11.21 16.91 -6.11
CA ASP A 250 -10.87 17.80 -5.02
C ASP A 250 -11.07 17.09 -3.68
N LEU A 251 -10.07 16.28 -3.33
CA LEU A 251 -10.06 15.44 -2.12
C LEU A 251 -9.51 16.20 -0.90
N TYR A 252 -9.52 17.53 -0.95
CA TYR A 252 -9.20 18.39 0.17
C TYR A 252 -10.33 18.32 1.22
N PRO A 253 -10.04 18.28 2.54
CA PRO A 253 -11.09 18.21 3.55
C PRO A 253 -12.06 19.40 3.44
N ALA A 254 -13.37 19.13 3.50
CA ALA A 254 -14.39 20.18 3.52
C ALA A 254 -14.36 20.96 4.85
N VAL A 255 -14.92 22.17 4.86
CA VAL A 255 -15.12 22.94 6.09
C VAL A 255 -15.93 22.12 7.09
N GLY A 256 -15.44 22.01 8.33
CA GLY A 256 -16.09 21.22 9.39
C GLY A 256 -15.92 19.70 9.23
N SER A 257 -15.09 19.25 8.28
CA SER A 257 -14.83 17.84 8.07
C SER A 257 -14.21 17.19 9.32
N PRO A 258 -14.70 16.02 9.74
CA PRO A 258 -14.11 15.24 10.84
C PRO A 258 -12.71 14.72 10.50
N LEU A 259 -12.23 14.92 9.26
CA LEU A 259 -10.84 14.63 8.88
C LEU A 259 -9.86 15.70 9.37
N ILE A 260 -10.31 16.92 9.67
CA ILE A 260 -9.41 17.99 10.11
C ILE A 260 -8.83 17.62 11.48
N ASN A 261 -7.50 17.53 11.55
CA ASN A 261 -6.73 17.14 12.75
C ASN A 261 -7.11 15.79 13.37
N ALA A 262 -7.70 14.87 12.61
CA ALA A 262 -8.04 13.53 13.07
C ALA A 262 -6.93 12.49 12.83
N GLY A 263 -5.80 12.90 12.25
CA GLY A 263 -4.68 12.02 11.96
C GLY A 263 -3.90 11.71 13.23
N VAL A 264 -3.49 10.46 13.38
CA VAL A 264 -2.76 10.04 14.58
C VAL A 264 -1.26 10.30 14.41
N HIS A 265 -0.69 11.09 15.32
CA HIS A 265 0.73 11.46 15.37
C HIS A 265 1.58 10.40 16.11
N ILE A 266 1.45 9.12 15.74
CA ILE A 266 2.19 8.04 16.43
C ILE A 266 3.33 7.44 15.61
N ASP A 267 3.58 7.94 14.39
CA ASP A 267 4.63 7.38 13.53
C ASP A 267 5.72 8.44 13.30
N SER A 268 6.98 8.14 13.64
CA SER A 268 8.14 8.97 13.30
C SER A 268 8.39 9.06 11.78
N GLN A 269 7.57 8.36 10.98
CA GLN A 269 7.57 8.35 9.53
C GLN A 269 6.35 9.07 8.92
N LEU A 270 5.83 10.13 9.57
CA LEU A 270 4.84 10.99 8.92
C LEU A 270 5.40 11.52 7.60
N VAL A 271 4.55 11.50 6.57
CA VAL A 271 4.84 12.22 5.32
C VAL A 271 5.03 13.68 5.72
N THR A 272 6.25 14.19 5.60
CA THR A 272 6.60 15.54 6.07
C THR A 272 5.79 16.58 5.32
N TYR A 273 5.41 16.28 4.08
CA TYR A 273 4.65 17.16 3.20
C TYR A 273 3.35 16.51 2.76
N ASP A 274 2.31 17.32 2.68
CA ASP A 274 1.05 16.98 2.06
C ASP A 274 1.14 17.10 0.53
N PHE A 275 0.00 16.93 -0.12
CA PHE A 275 -0.14 17.02 -1.57
C PHE A 275 0.10 18.35 -2.20
N ASN A 276 -0.19 19.41 -1.45
CA ASN A 276 0.08 20.76 -1.85
C ASN A 276 1.56 21.11 -1.65
N GLY A 277 2.40 20.13 -1.26
CA GLY A 277 3.79 20.34 -0.93
C GLY A 277 3.96 21.16 0.36
N LYS A 278 2.91 21.27 1.19
CA LYS A 278 2.97 21.99 2.46
C LYS A 278 3.40 21.04 3.56
N SER A 279 4.22 21.54 4.50
CA SER A 279 4.58 20.77 5.69
C SER A 279 3.32 20.40 6.45
N ARG A 280 3.23 19.13 6.86
CA ARG A 280 2.17 18.66 7.77
C ARG A 280 2.47 19.11 9.20
N SER A 281 1.43 19.25 10.02
CA SER A 281 1.59 19.56 11.44
C SER A 281 2.15 18.36 12.21
N ASN A 282 3.13 18.61 13.08
CA ASN A 282 3.76 17.60 13.96
C ASN A 282 2.97 17.40 15.26
N SER A 283 1.64 17.45 15.23
CA SER A 283 0.83 17.22 16.43
C SER A 283 -0.40 16.37 16.17
N LYS A 284 -1.23 16.74 15.18
CA LYS A 284 -2.35 15.95 14.66
C LYS A 284 -2.62 16.37 13.23
N PRO A 285 -1.99 15.76 12.22
CA PRO A 285 -2.25 16.15 10.84
C PRO A 285 -3.72 15.90 10.48
N SER A 286 -4.21 16.66 9.51
CA SER A 286 -5.48 16.33 8.86
C SER A 286 -5.40 14.97 8.20
N VAL A 287 -6.56 14.43 7.93
CA VAL A 287 -6.69 13.06 7.54
C VAL A 287 -6.65 12.96 5.99
N GLY A 288 -5.54 12.47 5.42
CA GLY A 288 -5.42 12.11 3.99
C GLY A 288 -4.29 12.79 3.25
N ALA A 289 -4.45 12.92 1.93
CA ALA A 289 -3.46 13.52 1.03
C ALA A 289 -3.09 14.97 1.40
N TYR A 290 -4.02 15.73 2.00
CA TYR A 290 -3.88 17.16 2.28
C TYR A 290 -3.83 17.46 3.79
N GLU A 291 -3.12 18.53 4.15
CA GLU A 291 -3.27 19.21 5.44
C GLU A 291 -4.26 20.37 5.27
N TYR A 292 -5.34 20.36 6.05
CA TYR A 292 -6.31 21.45 5.99
C TYR A 292 -5.68 22.73 6.55
N SER A 293 -5.62 23.77 5.72
CA SER A 293 -5.04 25.08 6.06
C SER A 293 -5.95 26.26 5.74
N THR A 294 -6.90 26.09 4.82
CA THR A 294 -7.87 27.11 4.36
C THR A 294 -9.23 26.49 4.08
N GLU A 295 -10.30 27.29 3.93
CA GLU A 295 -11.66 26.80 3.64
C GLU A 295 -11.81 26.19 2.24
N VAL A 296 -10.97 26.62 1.31
CA VAL A 296 -10.84 26.08 -0.05
C VAL A 296 -9.51 25.37 -0.19
N ASN A 297 -9.40 24.39 -1.09
CA ASN A 297 -8.12 23.74 -1.38
C ASN A 297 -7.11 24.80 -1.88
N PRO A 298 -6.01 25.06 -1.15
CA PRO A 298 -5.07 26.12 -1.51
C PRO A 298 -4.07 25.70 -2.59
N GLY A 299 -4.09 24.43 -3.01
CA GLY A 299 -3.22 23.94 -4.08
C GLY A 299 -4.02 23.25 -5.17
N CYS A 300 -3.40 22.24 -5.79
CA CYS A 300 -4.00 21.59 -6.94
C CYS A 300 -4.98 20.49 -6.51
N LYS A 301 -5.89 20.19 -7.43
CA LYS A 301 -6.70 18.97 -7.37
C LYS A 301 -5.85 17.78 -7.75
N ILE A 302 -6.20 16.61 -7.25
CA ILE A 302 -5.50 15.39 -7.64
C ILE A 302 -5.63 15.22 -9.16
N ASN A 303 -4.51 15.11 -9.84
CA ASN A 303 -4.42 14.82 -11.25
C ASN A 303 -3.65 13.50 -11.46
N SER A 304 -3.42 13.11 -12.71
CA SER A 304 -2.74 11.85 -13.04
C SER A 304 -1.29 11.74 -12.53
N SER A 305 -0.67 12.84 -12.11
CA SER A 305 0.66 12.86 -11.49
C SER A 305 0.63 12.91 -9.95
N PHE A 306 -0.56 12.88 -9.33
CA PHE A 306 -0.81 12.91 -7.89
C PHE A 306 -0.34 14.22 -7.21
N LYS A 307 0.93 14.59 -7.26
CA LYS A 307 1.43 15.83 -6.63
C LYS A 307 1.37 17.05 -7.55
N CYS A 308 1.19 18.22 -6.95
CA CYS A 308 1.25 19.51 -7.63
C CYS A 308 2.68 19.86 -8.04
N GLY A 309 3.27 19.14 -9.00
CA GLY A 309 4.47 19.55 -9.75
C GLY A 309 5.69 20.06 -8.97
N SER A 310 5.77 19.93 -7.63
CA SER A 310 6.92 20.40 -6.87
C SER A 310 8.03 19.36 -6.98
N SER A 311 8.88 19.58 -7.97
CA SER A 311 10.19 18.98 -8.18
C SER A 311 11.23 19.43 -7.14
N THR A 312 10.83 20.01 -6.01
CA THR A 312 11.80 20.36 -4.97
C THR A 312 12.03 19.14 -4.09
N ALA A 313 13.03 18.36 -4.50
CA ALA A 313 13.60 17.25 -3.74
C ALA A 313 13.88 17.69 -2.30
N ILE A 314 13.39 16.91 -1.33
CA ILE A 314 13.80 17.05 0.06
C ILE A 314 14.51 15.76 0.44
N THR A 315 15.83 15.87 0.49
CA THR A 315 16.76 14.89 1.04
C THR A 315 16.48 14.73 2.53
N THR A 316 15.68 13.73 2.92
CA THR A 316 15.67 13.25 4.30
C THR A 316 16.84 12.28 4.48
N ASN A 317 17.87 12.73 5.19
CA ASN A 317 18.91 11.85 5.71
C ASN A 317 18.27 10.88 6.71
N TYR A 318 18.13 9.62 6.34
CA TYR A 318 17.85 8.55 7.30
C TYR A 318 19.16 8.20 8.01
N SER A 319 19.23 8.51 9.31
CA SER A 319 20.23 7.90 10.18
C SER A 319 19.69 6.51 10.57
N VAL A 320 20.53 5.50 10.36
CA VAL A 320 20.25 4.07 10.62
C VAL A 320 19.97 3.82 12.10
#